data_AF-A0A317DZS9-F1
#
_entry.id   AF-A0A317DZS9-F1
#
_cell.length_a   1.000
_cell.length_b   1.000
_cell.length_c   1.000
_cell.angle_alpha   90.00
_cell.angle_beta   90.00
_cell.angle_gamma   90.00
#
_symmetry.space_group_name_H-M   'P 1'
#
loop_
_entity.id
_entity.type
_entity.pdbx_description
1 polymer ?
#
loop_
_entity_poly.entity_id
_entity_poly.type
_entity_poly.pdbx_seq_one_letter_code
_entity_poly.pdbx_strand_id
1 'polypeptide(L)'
;MMFVAFGLLAAAVAILLLRPLMRTGAGPDTAAAERAVYRAQLAELAAEAGAGQMSAADAETAKLEIERRLLRVGEARKLSGRPSLVLALAVALGVPAAAALLYERLGVPGLVDRPLAERVTAQGQEDETRRLIDALEARMKAVPDDPRGWVLLARARAAEGKLVEAAEAYEKVIGLIPDSVDARLGAAELRIAAANGAVGPEAKALIDQALTLQPGNTAARHFGAYAKFAGGDTAGAVADWQAILKDAAPDDPIRDAVTAGLRAAGAPVPDAAPAAPGPTAADAAAAQAMSPEERQSMIEGMVTRLAERLKEQPDDLDGWLRLARAYDVLGKAPEAVAAWEKAAALKPDDPAIGEGLAAARAKLPVK
;
A
#
# COMPACT_ATOMS: atom_id res chain seq x y z
N MET A 1 -15.16 -15.32 -10.58
CA MET A 1 -15.85 -16.60 -10.90
C MET A 1 -16.20 -17.40 -9.64
N MET A 2 -15.27 -17.65 -8.73
CA MET A 2 -15.49 -18.50 -7.54
C MET A 2 -16.52 -17.95 -6.53
N PHE A 3 -16.58 -16.63 -6.32
CA PHE A 3 -17.57 -15.99 -5.43
C PHE A 3 -19.03 -16.15 -5.89
N VAL A 4 -19.28 -16.15 -7.20
CA VAL A 4 -20.62 -16.37 -7.76
C VAL A 4 -21.05 -17.83 -7.52
N ALA A 5 -20.13 -18.78 -7.66
CA ALA A 5 -20.39 -20.19 -7.39
C ALA A 5 -20.70 -20.43 -5.90
N PHE A 6 -19.94 -19.84 -4.98
CA PHE A 6 -20.21 -19.93 -3.54
C PHE A 6 -21.52 -19.24 -3.12
N GLY A 7 -21.83 -18.08 -3.71
CA GLY A 7 -23.11 -17.40 -3.48
C GLY A 7 -24.31 -18.23 -3.94
N LEU A 8 -24.22 -18.85 -5.12
CA LEU A 8 -25.25 -19.75 -5.63
C LEU A 8 -25.40 -21.02 -4.77
N LEU A 9 -24.29 -21.59 -4.32
CA LEU A 9 -24.31 -22.75 -3.42
C LEU A 9 -24.96 -22.42 -2.08
N ALA A 10 -24.61 -21.29 -1.47
CA ALA A 10 -25.20 -20.84 -0.21
C ALA A 10 -26.71 -20.59 -0.35
N ALA A 11 -27.15 -19.97 -1.45
CA ALA A 11 -28.56 -19.77 -1.74
C ALA A 11 -29.31 -21.11 -1.94
N ALA A 12 -28.71 -22.07 -2.66
CA ALA A 12 -29.28 -23.40 -2.85
C ALA A 12 -29.43 -24.17 -1.53
N VAL A 13 -28.43 -24.10 -0.65
CA VAL A 13 -28.46 -24.71 0.68
C VAL A 13 -29.53 -24.05 1.55
N ALA A 14 -29.64 -22.72 1.54
CA ALA A 14 -30.68 -22.00 2.28
C ALA A 14 -32.10 -22.41 1.81
N ILE A 15 -32.32 -22.54 0.49
CA ILE A 15 -33.59 -23.01 -0.07
C ILE A 15 -33.91 -24.44 0.37
N LEU A 16 -32.92 -25.34 0.34
CA LEU A 16 -33.08 -26.73 0.80
C LEU A 16 -33.43 -26.82 2.29
N LEU A 17 -32.81 -25.97 3.13
CA LEU A 17 -33.08 -25.92 4.57
C LEU A 17 -34.42 -25.25 4.91
N LEU A 18 -34.90 -24.34 4.07
CA LEU A 18 -36.22 -23.72 4.22
C LEU A 18 -37.37 -24.63 3.71
N ARG A 19 -37.08 -25.59 2.83
CA ARG A 19 -38.05 -26.56 2.29
C ARG A 19 -38.83 -27.35 3.36
N PRO A 20 -38.22 -27.91 4.42
CA PRO A 20 -38.97 -28.60 5.48
C PRO A 20 -39.86 -27.65 6.31
N LEU A 21 -39.50 -26.37 6.44
CA LEU A 21 -40.34 -25.36 7.09
C LEU A 21 -41.58 -24.97 6.26
N MET A 22 -41.57 -25.25 4.96
CA MET A 22 -42.69 -25.02 4.04
C MET A 22 -43.66 -26.20 3.95
N ARG A 23 -43.31 -27.38 4.49
CA ARG A 23 -44.23 -28.54 4.55
C ARG A 23 -45.17 -28.39 5.75
N THR A 24 -46.22 -27.59 5.61
CA THR A 24 -47.37 -27.64 6.52
C THR A 24 -48.23 -28.85 6.20
N GLY A 25 -48.00 -29.98 6.88
CA GLY A 25 -48.93 -31.11 6.90
C GLY A 25 -48.27 -32.49 6.82
N ALA A 26 -48.57 -33.31 7.83
CA ALA A 26 -48.29 -34.75 7.94
C ALA A 26 -46.83 -35.16 8.24
N GLY A 27 -46.29 -34.70 9.37
CA GLY A 27 -45.48 -35.60 10.20
C GLY A 27 -46.39 -36.68 10.81
N PRO A 28 -45.89 -37.89 11.14
CA PRO A 28 -46.71 -38.93 11.78
C PRO A 28 -47.42 -38.31 12.99
N ASP A 29 -48.72 -38.61 13.15
CA ASP A 29 -49.53 -38.06 14.25
C ASP A 29 -49.00 -38.60 15.58
N THR A 30 -47.97 -37.93 16.11
CA THR A 30 -47.25 -38.32 17.33
C THR A 30 -48.21 -38.41 18.50
N ALA A 31 -49.24 -37.56 18.51
CA ALA A 31 -50.30 -37.62 19.50
C ALA A 31 -51.16 -38.89 19.36
N ALA A 32 -51.43 -39.37 18.14
CA ALA A 32 -52.12 -40.65 17.96
C ALA A 32 -51.26 -41.86 18.39
N ALA A 33 -49.95 -41.83 18.09
CA ALA A 33 -49.02 -42.86 18.53
C ALA A 33 -48.86 -42.88 20.07
N GLU A 34 -48.69 -41.72 20.70
CA GLU A 34 -48.62 -41.59 22.16
C GLU A 34 -49.93 -42.03 22.83
N ARG A 35 -51.09 -41.68 22.29
CA ARG A 35 -52.40 -42.17 22.77
C ARG A 35 -52.51 -43.69 22.70
N ALA A 36 -51.94 -44.33 21.67
CA ALA A 36 -51.94 -45.78 21.54
C ALA A 36 -51.08 -46.45 22.61
N VAL A 37 -49.92 -45.87 22.94
CA VAL A 37 -49.03 -46.36 24.00
C VAL A 37 -49.72 -46.29 25.37
N TYR A 38 -50.33 -45.17 25.73
CA TYR A 38 -51.04 -45.06 27.02
C TYR A 38 -52.26 -45.98 27.12
N ARG A 39 -52.97 -46.23 26.02
CA ARG A 39 -54.06 -47.22 26.00
C ARG A 39 -53.56 -48.64 26.23
N ALA A 40 -52.40 -48.99 25.66
CA ALA A 40 -51.77 -50.28 25.90
C ALA A 40 -51.36 -50.42 27.38
N GLN A 41 -50.78 -49.37 27.99
CA GLN A 41 -50.42 -49.36 29.41
C GLN A 41 -51.64 -49.54 30.33
N LEU A 42 -52.79 -48.93 30.01
CA LEU A 42 -54.03 -49.15 30.77
C LEU A 42 -54.54 -50.60 30.66
N ALA A 43 -54.41 -51.22 29.49
CA ALA A 43 -54.82 -52.61 29.27
C ALA A 43 -53.91 -53.59 30.03
N GLU A 44 -52.60 -53.32 30.05
CA GLU A 44 -51.61 -54.11 30.79
C GLU A 44 -51.84 -53.99 32.31
N LEU A 45 -52.04 -52.78 32.82
CA LEU A 45 -52.38 -52.53 34.23
C LEU A 45 -53.66 -53.28 34.67
N ALA A 46 -54.67 -53.33 33.80
CA ALA A 46 -55.91 -54.06 34.06
C ALA A 46 -55.69 -55.59 34.12
N ALA A 47 -54.80 -56.12 33.27
CA ALA A 47 -54.46 -57.54 33.27
C ALA A 47 -53.68 -57.95 34.53
N GLU A 48 -52.71 -57.13 34.97
CA GLU A 48 -51.93 -57.38 36.18
C GLU A 48 -52.78 -57.33 37.46
N ALA A 49 -53.70 -56.36 37.54
CA ALA A 49 -54.67 -56.27 38.63
C ALA A 49 -55.62 -57.49 38.65
N GLY A 50 -56.10 -57.93 37.47
CA GLY A 50 -56.94 -59.13 37.33
C GLY A 50 -56.22 -60.43 37.68
N ALA A 51 -54.90 -60.48 37.49
CA ALA A 51 -54.04 -61.61 37.88
C ALA A 51 -53.65 -61.61 39.37
N GLY A 52 -54.10 -60.61 40.15
CA GLY A 52 -53.80 -60.48 41.59
C GLY A 52 -52.35 -60.08 41.90
N GLN A 53 -51.60 -59.62 40.90
CA GLN A 53 -50.19 -59.23 41.05
C GLN A 53 -50.01 -57.82 41.64
N MET A 54 -51.10 -57.06 41.78
CA MET A 54 -51.12 -55.70 42.33
C MET A 54 -52.38 -55.48 43.18
N SER A 55 -52.28 -54.63 44.21
CA SER A 55 -53.42 -54.29 45.06
C SER A 55 -54.42 -53.40 44.30
N ALA A 56 -55.72 -53.54 44.60
CA ALA A 56 -56.77 -52.76 43.93
C ALA A 56 -56.63 -51.24 44.15
N ALA A 57 -56.10 -50.83 45.31
CA ALA A 57 -55.87 -49.42 45.62
C ALA A 57 -54.71 -48.82 44.80
N ASP A 58 -53.65 -49.59 44.60
CA ASP A 58 -52.50 -49.15 43.79
C ASP A 58 -52.86 -49.12 42.30
N ALA A 59 -53.67 -50.08 41.84
CA ALA A 59 -54.16 -50.14 40.46
C ALA A 59 -54.99 -48.92 40.08
N GLU A 60 -55.95 -48.52 40.92
CA GLU A 60 -56.79 -47.35 40.68
C GLU A 60 -55.98 -46.04 40.71
N THR A 61 -54.96 -45.96 41.58
CA THR A 61 -54.08 -44.78 41.66
C THR A 61 -53.24 -44.63 40.38
N ALA A 62 -52.62 -45.73 39.93
CA ALA A 62 -51.82 -45.76 38.70
C ALA A 62 -52.68 -45.46 37.46
N LYS A 63 -53.90 -46.03 37.41
CA LYS A 63 -54.86 -45.77 36.34
C LYS A 63 -55.22 -44.29 36.22
N LEU A 64 -55.56 -43.64 37.34
CA LEU A 64 -55.91 -42.21 37.35
C LEU A 64 -54.76 -41.32 36.88
N GLU A 65 -53.52 -41.67 37.21
CA GLU A 65 -52.35 -40.93 36.73
C GLU A 65 -52.15 -41.10 35.22
N ILE A 66 -52.27 -42.33 34.71
CA ILE A 66 -52.14 -42.61 33.27
C ILE A 66 -53.27 -41.92 32.48
N GLU A 67 -54.51 -41.95 32.98
CA GLU A 67 -55.64 -41.24 32.37
C GLU A 67 -55.43 -39.72 32.35
N ARG A 68 -54.91 -39.13 33.43
CA ARG A 68 -54.56 -37.69 33.46
C ARG A 68 -53.45 -37.34 32.47
N ARG A 69 -52.44 -38.19 32.31
CA ARG A 69 -51.38 -38.00 31.32
C ARG A 69 -51.94 -38.12 29.90
N LEU A 70 -52.80 -39.10 29.66
CA LEU A 70 -53.48 -39.32 28.38
C LEU A 70 -54.35 -38.12 27.96
N LEU A 71 -55.04 -37.48 28.91
CA LEU A 71 -55.84 -36.26 28.64
C LEU A 71 -54.99 -35.07 28.17
N ARG A 72 -53.70 -35.02 28.54
CA ARG A 72 -52.77 -33.97 28.11
C ARG A 72 -52.12 -34.26 26.74
N VAL A 73 -52.24 -35.50 26.24
CA VAL A 73 -51.68 -35.90 24.94
C VAL A 73 -52.49 -35.29 23.80
N GLY A 74 -51.94 -34.25 23.18
CA GLY A 74 -52.59 -33.49 22.11
C GLY A 74 -52.84 -32.02 22.45
N GLU A 75 -52.60 -31.59 23.69
CA GLU A 75 -52.53 -30.17 24.08
C GLU A 75 -51.19 -29.52 23.67
N ALA A 76 -50.56 -29.98 22.59
CA ALA A 76 -49.41 -29.28 22.03
C ALA A 76 -49.89 -27.91 21.54
N ARG A 77 -49.38 -26.84 22.16
CA ARG A 77 -49.67 -25.46 21.80
C ARG A 77 -49.40 -25.28 20.30
N LYS A 78 -50.46 -25.19 19.50
CA LYS A 78 -50.34 -24.84 18.08
C LYS A 78 -49.69 -23.47 18.00
N LEU A 79 -48.39 -23.42 17.71
CA LEU A 79 -47.73 -22.20 17.28
C LEU A 79 -48.33 -21.85 15.91
N SER A 80 -49.42 -21.08 15.91
CA SER A 80 -50.12 -20.65 14.71
C SER A 80 -49.38 -19.48 14.08
N GLY A 81 -48.28 -19.79 13.41
CA GLY A 81 -47.57 -18.87 12.53
C GLY A 81 -47.34 -19.55 11.19
N ARG A 82 -48.02 -19.10 10.13
CA ARG A 82 -47.63 -19.46 8.77
C ARG A 82 -46.26 -18.80 8.52
N PRO A 83 -45.19 -19.53 8.18
CA PRO A 83 -43.94 -18.90 7.81
C PRO A 83 -44.20 -18.05 6.56
N SER A 84 -43.93 -16.74 6.65
CA SER A 84 -44.08 -15.83 5.52
C SER A 84 -43.01 -16.17 4.49
N LEU A 85 -43.42 -16.68 3.33
CA LEU A 85 -42.54 -16.93 2.19
C LEU A 85 -41.74 -15.67 1.82
N VAL A 86 -42.39 -14.51 1.95
CA VAL A 86 -41.76 -13.20 1.71
C VAL A 86 -40.64 -12.95 2.72
N LEU A 87 -40.85 -13.25 4.01
CA LEU A 87 -39.80 -13.11 5.02
C LEU A 87 -38.65 -14.09 4.80
N ALA A 88 -38.96 -15.34 4.45
CA ALA A 88 -37.94 -16.35 4.16
C ALA A 88 -37.07 -15.97 2.96
N LEU A 89 -37.68 -15.50 1.86
CA LEU A 89 -36.98 -15.00 0.68
C LEU A 89 -36.19 -13.72 0.98
N ALA A 90 -36.77 -12.79 1.76
CA ALA A 90 -36.10 -11.56 2.16
C ALA A 90 -34.84 -11.84 2.98
N VAL A 91 -34.87 -12.81 3.91
CA VAL A 91 -33.68 -13.21 4.67
C VAL A 91 -32.68 -13.93 3.78
N ALA A 92 -33.13 -14.89 2.96
CA ALA A 92 -32.25 -15.71 2.12
C ALA A 92 -31.49 -14.89 1.06
N LEU A 93 -32.10 -13.84 0.52
CA LEU A 93 -31.47 -12.95 -0.47
C LEU A 93 -30.83 -11.71 0.18
N GLY A 94 -31.47 -11.16 1.21
CA GLY A 94 -31.04 -9.93 1.86
C GLY A 94 -29.74 -10.09 2.63
N VAL A 95 -29.54 -11.21 3.35
CA VAL A 95 -28.31 -11.44 4.12
C VAL A 95 -27.07 -11.53 3.21
N PRO A 96 -27.05 -12.34 2.13
CA PRO A 96 -25.93 -12.35 1.19
C PRO A 96 -25.71 -11.02 0.48
N ALA A 97 -26.78 -10.32 0.08
CA ALA A 97 -26.66 -9.01 -0.58
C ALA A 97 -26.07 -7.95 0.36
N ALA A 98 -26.53 -7.91 1.62
CA ALA A 98 -25.97 -7.04 2.63
C ALA A 98 -24.50 -7.40 2.94
N ALA A 99 -24.16 -8.69 3.01
CA ALA A 99 -22.79 -9.14 3.20
C ALA A 99 -21.87 -8.72 2.03
N ALA A 100 -22.35 -8.84 0.78
CA ALA A 100 -21.62 -8.39 -0.40
C ALA A 100 -21.41 -6.87 -0.39
N LEU A 101 -22.46 -6.10 -0.05
CA LEU A 101 -22.37 -4.64 0.06
C LEU A 101 -21.41 -4.21 1.17
N LEU A 102 -21.44 -4.88 2.33
CA LEU A 102 -20.51 -4.64 3.42
C LEU A 102 -19.07 -4.98 3.01
N TYR A 103 -18.87 -6.08 2.29
CA TYR A 103 -17.54 -6.45 1.78
C TYR A 103 -17.00 -5.45 0.76
N GLU A 104 -17.84 -4.88 -0.12
CA GLU A 104 -17.42 -3.80 -1.04
C GLU A 104 -17.04 -2.51 -0.30
N ARG A 105 -17.70 -2.21 0.83
CA ARG A 105 -17.45 -0.97 1.60
C ARG A 105 -16.29 -1.08 2.60
N LEU A 106 -16.11 -2.25 3.21
CA LEU A 106 -15.18 -2.50 4.31
C LEU A 106 -14.05 -3.46 3.95
N GLY A 107 -14.28 -4.33 2.97
CA GLY A 107 -13.30 -5.30 2.50
C GLY A 107 -12.31 -4.69 1.52
N VAL A 108 -11.38 -5.52 1.06
CA VAL A 108 -10.36 -5.13 0.07
C VAL A 108 -10.54 -6.01 -1.17
N PRO A 109 -11.34 -5.57 -2.15
CA PRO A 109 -11.56 -6.33 -3.37
C PRO A 109 -10.24 -6.54 -4.12
N GLY A 110 -9.99 -7.76 -4.61
CA GLY A 110 -8.81 -8.05 -5.40
C GLY A 110 -7.52 -8.32 -4.61
N LEU A 111 -7.61 -8.46 -3.28
CA LEU A 111 -6.47 -8.96 -2.50
C LEU A 111 -6.12 -10.38 -2.99
N VAL A 112 -4.93 -10.52 -3.56
CA VAL A 112 -4.42 -11.82 -4.02
C VAL A 112 -4.11 -12.69 -2.81
N ASP A 113 -4.56 -13.94 -2.82
CA ASP A 113 -4.23 -14.89 -1.76
C ASP A 113 -2.71 -15.06 -1.64
N ARG A 114 -2.14 -14.75 -0.47
CA ARG A 114 -0.72 -14.99 -0.18
C ARG A 114 -0.53 -16.40 0.40
N PRO A 115 0.24 -17.29 -0.26
CA PRO A 115 0.57 -18.62 0.26
C PRO A 115 1.13 -18.56 1.68
N LEU A 116 0.89 -19.60 2.50
CA LEU A 116 1.38 -19.65 3.88
C LEU A 116 2.91 -19.48 3.96
N ALA A 117 3.65 -20.02 3.00
CA ALA A 117 5.11 -19.91 2.94
C ALA A 117 5.60 -18.45 2.87
N GLU A 118 4.99 -17.62 2.01
CA GLU A 118 5.35 -16.20 1.89
C GLU A 118 5.01 -15.40 3.15
N ARG A 119 3.93 -15.79 3.86
CA ARG A 119 3.55 -15.17 5.13
C ARG A 119 4.53 -15.52 6.25
N VAL A 120 4.97 -16.77 6.34
CA VAL A 120 5.97 -17.21 7.32
C VAL A 120 7.33 -16.56 7.07
N THR A 121 7.75 -16.42 5.80
CA THR A 121 9.00 -15.72 5.47
C THR A 121 8.93 -14.23 5.77
N ALA A 122 7.82 -13.55 5.43
CA ALA A 122 7.64 -12.13 5.73
C ALA A 122 7.61 -11.88 7.25
N GLN A 123 6.87 -12.72 8.01
CA GLN A 123 6.86 -12.65 9.47
C GLN A 123 8.25 -12.90 10.07
N GLY A 124 8.99 -13.90 9.56
CA GLY A 124 10.36 -14.16 10.00
C GLY A 124 11.32 -13.00 9.72
N GLN A 125 11.15 -12.29 8.60
CA GLN A 125 11.91 -11.10 8.25
C GLN A 125 11.57 -9.91 9.15
N GLU A 126 10.29 -9.71 9.47
CA GLU A 126 9.84 -8.67 10.41
C GLU A 126 10.38 -8.90 11.82
N ASP A 127 10.32 -10.15 12.30
CA ASP A 127 10.85 -10.54 13.62
C ASP A 127 12.37 -10.36 13.70
N GLU A 128 13.10 -10.75 12.64
CA GLU A 128 14.55 -10.57 12.59
C GLU A 128 14.93 -9.08 12.53
N THR A 129 14.21 -8.28 11.75
CA THR A 129 14.40 -6.83 11.69
C THR A 129 14.21 -6.20 13.07
N ARG A 130 13.16 -6.60 13.79
CA ARG A 130 12.90 -6.10 15.16
C ARG A 130 14.03 -6.45 16.13
N ARG A 131 14.54 -7.69 16.09
CA ARG A 131 15.68 -8.11 16.92
C ARG A 131 16.94 -7.30 16.64
N LEU A 132 17.21 -6.98 15.36
CA LEU A 132 18.35 -6.16 14.98
C LEU A 132 18.22 -4.72 15.52
N ILE A 133 17.02 -4.15 15.49
CA ILE A 133 16.75 -2.83 16.05
C ILE A 133 16.93 -2.86 17.58
N ASP A 134 16.38 -3.85 18.27
CA ASP A 134 16.53 -4.01 19.73
C ASP A 134 18.02 -4.15 20.14
N ALA A 135 18.80 -4.91 19.36
CA ALA A 135 20.24 -5.06 19.57
C ALA A 135 20.99 -3.73 19.34
N LEU A 136 20.61 -2.96 18.31
CA LEU A 136 21.16 -1.64 18.05
C LEU A 136 20.85 -0.66 19.21
N GLU A 137 19.62 -0.68 19.72
CA GLU A 137 19.22 0.14 20.88
C GLU A 137 20.01 -0.22 22.14
N ALA A 138 20.17 -1.52 22.44
CA ALA A 138 20.96 -1.98 23.56
C ALA A 138 22.43 -1.52 23.43
N ARG A 139 22.98 -1.58 22.21
CA ARG A 139 24.33 -1.08 21.94
C ARG A 139 24.45 0.42 22.15
N MET A 140 23.49 1.23 21.70
CA MET A 140 23.54 2.69 21.90
C MET A 140 23.41 3.09 23.37
N LYS A 141 22.77 2.26 24.20
CA LYS A 141 22.79 2.43 25.66
C LYS A 141 24.16 2.12 26.27
N ALA A 142 24.84 1.08 25.77
CA ALA A 142 26.16 0.68 26.26
C ALA A 142 27.31 1.57 25.74
N VAL A 143 27.18 2.08 24.52
CA VAL A 143 28.19 2.90 23.82
C VAL A 143 27.49 4.17 23.30
N PRO A 144 27.25 5.17 24.17
CA PRO A 144 26.50 6.37 23.80
C PRO A 144 27.32 7.34 22.94
N ASP A 145 28.64 7.20 22.86
CA ASP A 145 29.52 8.12 22.13
C ASP A 145 29.82 7.65 20.69
N ASP A 146 28.87 6.98 20.03
CA ASP A 146 28.98 6.51 18.64
C ASP A 146 27.97 7.26 17.73
N PRO A 147 28.37 8.38 17.10
CA PRO A 147 27.49 9.16 16.23
C PRO A 147 26.91 8.34 15.07
N ARG A 148 27.67 7.39 14.51
CA ARG A 148 27.21 6.57 13.40
C ARG A 148 26.11 5.60 13.83
N GLY A 149 26.27 5.02 15.03
CA GLY A 149 25.24 4.17 15.63
C GLY A 149 23.93 4.92 15.85
N TRP A 150 23.99 6.17 16.32
CA TRP A 150 22.79 7.00 16.49
C TRP A 150 22.12 7.36 15.16
N VAL A 151 22.86 7.64 14.09
CA VAL A 151 22.27 7.83 12.74
C VAL A 151 21.56 6.57 12.26
N LEU A 152 22.17 5.38 12.43
CA LEU A 152 21.54 4.12 12.06
C LEU A 152 20.26 3.87 12.87
N LEU A 153 20.29 4.16 14.17
CA LEU A 153 19.12 4.01 15.03
C LEU A 153 18.01 4.97 14.63
N ALA A 154 18.33 6.23 14.29
CA ALA A 154 17.37 7.20 13.78
C ALA A 154 16.64 6.67 12.53
N ARG A 155 17.40 6.17 11.54
CA ARG A 155 16.83 5.61 10.30
C ARG A 155 15.97 4.38 10.57
N ALA A 156 16.42 3.48 11.44
CA ALA A 156 15.66 2.30 11.80
C ALA A 156 14.32 2.65 12.47
N ARG A 157 14.33 3.56 13.43
CA ARG A 157 13.12 4.05 14.10
C ARG A 157 12.18 4.77 13.15
N ALA A 158 12.72 5.58 12.24
CA ALA A 158 11.93 6.25 11.21
C ALA A 158 11.21 5.23 10.29
N ALA A 159 11.89 4.14 9.92
CA ALA A 159 11.30 3.05 9.14
C ALA A 159 10.19 2.30 9.91
N GLU A 160 10.27 2.23 11.24
CA GLU A 160 9.18 1.72 12.10
C GLU A 160 8.04 2.73 12.32
N GLY A 161 8.14 3.95 11.78
CA GLY A 161 7.18 5.04 12.00
C GLY A 161 7.32 5.76 13.35
N LYS A 162 8.37 5.45 14.13
CA LYS A 162 8.70 6.10 15.41
C LYS A 162 9.44 7.41 15.16
N LEU A 163 8.74 8.38 14.58
CA LEU A 163 9.33 9.61 14.05
C LEU A 163 9.96 10.49 15.14
N VAL A 164 9.34 10.57 16.32
CA VAL A 164 9.86 11.38 17.44
C VAL A 164 11.15 10.77 17.99
N GLU A 165 11.14 9.47 18.25
CA GLU A 165 12.29 8.73 18.78
C GLU A 165 13.44 8.65 17.76
N ALA A 166 13.13 8.74 16.47
CA ALA A 166 14.10 8.89 15.40
C ALA A 166 14.75 10.27 15.40
N ALA A 167 13.96 11.34 15.59
CA ALA A 167 14.50 12.70 15.71
C ALA A 167 15.41 12.85 16.93
N GLU A 168 15.01 12.29 18.08
CA GLU A 168 15.84 12.25 19.29
C GLU A 168 17.19 11.55 19.08
N ALA A 169 17.22 10.50 18.26
CA ALA A 169 18.47 9.83 17.92
C ALA A 169 19.40 10.73 17.08
N TYR A 170 18.88 11.51 16.13
CA TYR A 170 19.67 12.55 15.46
C TYR A 170 20.11 13.67 16.41
N GLU A 171 19.31 14.04 17.41
CA GLU A 171 19.70 15.02 18.42
C GLU A 171 20.88 14.53 19.28
N LYS A 172 21.00 13.21 19.53
CA LYS A 172 22.22 12.63 20.11
C LYS A 172 23.44 12.84 19.21
N VAL A 173 23.27 12.69 17.88
CA VAL A 173 24.34 12.99 16.91
C VAL A 173 24.74 14.46 16.99
N ILE A 174 23.78 15.39 17.10
CA ILE A 174 24.07 16.83 17.25
C ILE A 174 24.85 17.10 18.54
N GLY A 175 24.51 16.42 19.64
CA GLY A 175 25.25 16.53 20.90
C GLY A 175 26.71 16.07 20.80
N LEU A 176 27.00 15.07 19.96
CA LEU A 176 28.36 14.54 19.74
C LEU A 176 29.12 15.29 18.63
N ILE A 177 28.40 15.79 17.63
CA ILE A 177 28.92 16.52 16.47
C ILE A 177 28.11 17.82 16.33
N PRO A 178 28.45 18.87 17.09
CA PRO A 178 27.70 20.12 17.11
C PRO A 178 27.62 20.84 15.78
N ASP A 179 28.47 20.56 14.80
CA ASP A 179 28.42 21.21 13.48
C ASP A 179 27.79 20.32 12.40
N SER A 180 27.19 19.19 12.78
CA SER A 180 26.51 18.31 11.82
C SER A 180 25.25 18.96 11.27
N VAL A 181 25.32 19.40 10.00
CA VAL A 181 24.18 19.91 9.24
C VAL A 181 23.20 18.77 8.94
N ASP A 182 23.70 17.61 8.50
CA ASP A 182 22.86 16.45 8.15
C ASP A 182 22.04 15.95 9.34
N ALA A 183 22.61 15.89 10.55
CA ALA A 183 21.87 15.47 11.74
C ALA A 183 20.77 16.47 12.12
N ARG A 184 21.03 17.79 11.95
CA ARG A 184 20.01 18.82 12.17
C ARG A 184 18.87 18.71 11.19
N LEU A 185 19.17 18.56 9.91
CA LEU A 185 18.14 18.42 8.88
C LEU A 185 17.35 17.13 9.05
N GLY A 186 18.01 16.01 9.35
CA GLY A 186 17.33 14.75 9.66
C GLY A 186 16.42 14.83 10.88
N ALA A 187 16.85 15.48 11.96
CA ALA A 187 15.99 15.74 13.12
C ALA A 187 14.81 16.66 12.76
N ALA A 188 15.06 17.75 12.04
CA ALA A 188 14.02 18.71 11.66
C ALA A 188 12.94 18.06 10.77
N GLU A 189 13.35 17.29 9.76
CA GLU A 189 12.45 16.57 8.86
C GLU A 189 11.54 15.61 9.64
N LEU A 190 12.10 14.82 10.54
CA LEU A 190 11.34 13.87 11.35
C LEU A 190 10.38 14.55 12.32
N ARG A 191 10.78 15.69 12.92
CA ARG A 191 9.91 16.51 13.76
C ARG A 191 8.73 17.10 12.96
N ILE A 192 8.99 17.57 11.74
CA ILE A 192 7.94 18.06 10.82
C ILE A 192 6.98 16.93 10.45
N ALA A 193 7.52 15.76 10.09
CA ALA A 193 6.72 14.59 9.74
C ALA A 193 5.85 14.12 10.92
N ALA A 194 6.41 14.08 12.13
CA ALA A 194 5.67 13.75 13.37
C ALA A 194 4.54 14.76 13.66
N ALA A 195 4.69 16.01 13.22
CA ALA A 195 3.71 17.07 13.34
C ALA A 195 2.79 17.21 12.11
N ASN A 196 2.69 16.17 11.27
CA ASN A 196 1.88 16.16 10.05
C ASN A 196 2.17 17.32 9.08
N GLY A 197 3.45 17.70 8.95
CA GLY A 197 3.90 18.80 8.10
C GLY A 197 3.92 20.17 8.78
N ALA A 198 3.44 20.29 10.01
CA ALA A 198 3.57 21.55 10.73
C ALA A 198 5.04 21.79 11.16
N VAL A 199 5.56 23.00 10.91
CA VAL A 199 6.91 23.39 11.33
C VAL A 199 6.85 23.99 12.72
N GLY A 200 7.09 23.16 13.74
CA GLY A 200 7.19 23.59 15.13
C GLY A 200 8.47 24.39 15.44
N PRO A 201 8.56 25.01 16.62
CA PRO A 201 9.70 25.84 17.02
C PRO A 201 11.03 25.06 17.06
N GLU A 202 11.00 23.79 17.47
CA GLU A 202 12.19 22.93 17.50
C GLU A 202 12.74 22.66 16.09
N ALA A 203 11.87 22.24 15.16
CA ALA A 203 12.24 22.00 13.77
C ALA A 203 12.77 23.29 13.11
N LYS A 204 12.10 24.42 13.36
CA LYS A 204 12.55 25.72 12.87
C LYS A 204 13.95 26.07 13.38
N ALA A 205 14.22 25.89 14.67
CA ALA A 205 15.54 26.18 15.25
C ALA A 205 16.64 25.31 14.62
N LEU A 206 16.36 24.02 14.39
CA LEU A 206 17.31 23.10 13.74
C LEU A 206 17.62 23.53 12.29
N ILE A 207 16.59 23.96 11.54
CA ILE A 207 16.73 24.47 10.16
C ILE A 207 17.53 25.78 10.15
N ASP A 208 17.19 26.73 11.01
CA ASP A 208 17.87 28.03 11.11
C ASP A 208 19.36 27.85 11.47
N GLN A 209 19.68 26.91 12.36
CA GLN A 209 21.06 26.54 12.67
C GLN A 209 21.78 25.87 11.50
N ALA A 210 21.13 24.95 10.79
CA ALA A 210 21.68 24.30 9.61
C ALA A 210 22.04 25.33 8.51
N LEU A 211 21.15 26.30 8.28
CA LEU A 211 21.38 27.43 7.36
C LEU A 211 22.50 28.36 7.83
N THR A 212 22.68 28.53 9.14
CA THR A 212 23.78 29.32 9.70
C THR A 212 25.13 28.63 9.49
N LEU A 213 25.18 27.31 9.70
CA LEU A 213 26.39 26.50 9.53
C LEU A 213 26.80 26.35 8.06
N GLN A 214 25.83 26.12 7.18
CA GLN A 214 26.08 25.94 5.75
C GLN A 214 24.99 26.63 4.91
N PRO A 215 25.11 27.96 4.67
CA PRO A 215 24.12 28.73 3.93
C PRO A 215 23.86 28.24 2.50
N GLY A 216 24.86 27.58 1.89
CA GLY A 216 24.76 27.02 0.54
C GLY A 216 24.18 25.61 0.47
N ASN A 217 23.87 24.96 1.60
CA ASN A 217 23.34 23.60 1.60
C ASN A 217 21.92 23.59 0.99
N THR A 218 21.75 22.90 -0.14
CA THR A 218 20.48 22.91 -0.88
C THR A 218 19.32 22.33 -0.08
N ALA A 219 19.55 21.28 0.71
CA ALA A 219 18.52 20.69 1.57
C ALA A 219 18.12 21.65 2.70
N ALA A 220 19.08 22.33 3.34
CA ALA A 220 18.79 23.35 4.34
C ALA A 220 18.00 24.53 3.75
N ARG A 221 18.38 25.01 2.56
CA ARG A 221 17.64 26.04 1.81
C ARG A 221 16.21 25.59 1.50
N HIS A 222 16.02 24.33 1.09
CA HIS A 222 14.70 23.76 0.82
C HIS A 222 13.83 23.71 2.08
N PHE A 223 14.34 23.21 3.21
CA PHE A 223 13.59 23.18 4.47
C PHE A 223 13.32 24.59 5.02
N GLY A 224 14.22 25.55 4.81
CA GLY A 224 14.00 26.96 5.11
C GLY A 224 12.84 27.56 4.34
N ALA A 225 12.77 27.30 3.03
CA ALA A 225 11.65 27.70 2.18
C ALA A 225 10.34 27.01 2.62
N TYR A 226 10.38 25.72 2.96
CA TYR A 226 9.23 25.01 3.52
C TYR A 226 8.74 25.62 4.84
N ALA A 227 9.65 26.02 5.73
CA ALA A 227 9.31 26.70 6.97
C ALA A 227 8.64 28.07 6.74
N LYS A 228 9.08 28.84 5.74
CA LYS A 228 8.41 30.08 5.30
C LYS A 228 6.99 29.80 4.82
N PHE A 229 6.83 28.79 3.95
CA PHE A 229 5.53 28.40 3.42
C PHE A 229 4.56 27.98 4.52
N ALA A 230 4.98 27.09 5.42
CA ALA A 230 4.18 26.65 6.56
C ALA A 230 3.84 27.79 7.52
N GLY A 231 4.71 28.80 7.63
CA GLY A 231 4.49 30.03 8.40
C GLY A 231 3.63 31.09 7.71
N GLY A 232 3.16 30.85 6.48
CA GLY A 232 2.33 31.77 5.70
C GLY A 232 3.09 32.77 4.82
N ASP A 233 4.42 32.76 4.83
CA ASP A 233 5.25 33.52 3.89
C ASP A 233 5.41 32.75 2.57
N THR A 234 4.29 32.61 1.87
CA THR A 234 4.24 31.91 0.57
C THR A 234 5.12 32.60 -0.47
N ALA A 235 5.16 33.94 -0.48
CA ALA A 235 5.94 34.70 -1.45
C ALA A 235 7.45 34.47 -1.25
N GLY A 236 7.94 34.53 -0.01
CA GLY A 236 9.32 34.25 0.32
C GLY A 236 9.71 32.79 0.04
N ALA A 237 8.82 31.83 0.35
CA ALA A 237 9.04 30.42 0.06
C ALA A 237 9.19 30.14 -1.45
N VAL A 238 8.31 30.72 -2.27
CA VAL A 238 8.35 30.58 -3.73
C VAL A 238 9.63 31.17 -4.29
N ALA A 239 10.06 32.35 -3.82
CA ALA A 239 11.31 32.97 -4.25
C ALA A 239 12.53 32.08 -3.93
N ASP A 240 12.59 31.50 -2.73
CA ASP A 240 13.68 30.61 -2.33
C ASP A 240 13.70 29.32 -3.15
N TRP A 241 12.54 28.69 -3.35
CA TRP A 241 12.42 27.47 -4.16
C TRP A 241 12.79 27.70 -5.62
N GLN A 242 12.39 28.82 -6.22
CA GLN A 242 12.82 29.19 -7.57
C GLN A 242 14.33 29.41 -7.65
N ALA A 243 14.94 30.03 -6.64
CA ALA A 243 16.39 30.17 -6.58
C ALA A 243 17.10 28.81 -6.48
N ILE A 244 16.56 27.86 -5.72
CA ILE A 244 17.08 26.48 -5.67
C ILE A 244 17.01 25.81 -7.03
N LEU A 245 15.87 25.89 -7.75
CA LEU A 245 15.74 25.27 -9.09
C LEU A 245 16.66 25.88 -10.14
N LYS A 246 17.05 27.15 -9.99
CA LYS A 246 18.01 27.82 -10.86
C LYS A 246 19.43 27.27 -10.67
N ASP A 247 19.79 26.94 -9.43
CA ASP A 247 21.12 26.43 -9.07
C ASP A 247 21.23 24.90 -9.25
N ALA A 248 20.11 24.17 -9.20
CA ALA A 248 20.07 22.70 -9.23
C ALA A 248 20.22 22.12 -10.65
N ALA A 249 21.08 21.11 -10.79
CA ALA A 249 21.25 20.34 -12.04
C ALA A 249 19.94 19.63 -12.44
N PRO A 250 19.65 19.41 -13.75
CA PRO A 250 18.37 18.86 -14.21
C PRO A 250 17.98 17.49 -13.62
N ASP A 251 18.95 16.69 -13.21
CA ASP A 251 18.79 15.35 -12.62
C ASP A 251 18.92 15.34 -11.09
N ASP A 252 19.09 16.50 -10.45
CA ASP A 252 19.22 16.61 -9.00
C ASP A 252 17.89 16.19 -8.32
N PRO A 253 17.92 15.20 -7.40
CA PRO A 253 16.72 14.74 -6.67
C PRO A 253 15.98 15.85 -5.92
N ILE A 254 16.66 16.95 -5.55
CA ILE A 254 16.03 18.08 -4.86
C ILE A 254 14.94 18.76 -5.71
N ARG A 255 15.02 18.65 -7.03
CA ARG A 255 14.07 19.26 -7.95
C ARG A 255 12.66 18.76 -7.73
N ASP A 256 12.48 17.48 -7.40
CA ASP A 256 11.15 16.90 -7.14
C ASP A 256 10.53 17.51 -5.89
N ALA A 257 11.29 17.58 -4.80
CA ALA A 257 10.85 18.16 -3.53
C ALA A 257 10.51 19.65 -3.67
N VAL A 258 11.38 20.41 -4.34
CA VAL A 258 11.19 21.86 -4.57
C VAL A 258 10.00 22.12 -5.48
N THR A 259 9.85 21.32 -6.53
CA THR A 259 8.72 21.39 -7.45
C THR A 259 7.40 21.07 -6.74
N ALA A 260 7.38 20.08 -5.85
CA ALA A 260 6.21 19.79 -5.02
C ALA A 260 5.85 20.98 -4.11
N GLY A 261 6.85 21.64 -3.51
CA GLY A 261 6.68 22.87 -2.75
C GLY A 261 6.05 24.01 -3.57
N LEU A 262 6.58 24.28 -4.77
CA LEU A 262 6.03 25.30 -5.67
C LEU A 262 4.57 25.02 -6.06
N ARG A 263 4.23 23.76 -6.37
CA ARG A 263 2.84 23.37 -6.65
C ARG A 263 1.93 23.59 -5.45
N ALA A 264 2.39 23.21 -4.25
CA ALA A 264 1.63 23.41 -3.02
C ALA A 264 1.39 24.90 -2.72
N ALA A 265 2.34 25.77 -3.10
CA ALA A 265 2.22 27.22 -3.02
C ALA A 265 1.39 27.85 -4.15
N GLY A 266 0.88 27.07 -5.11
CA GLY A 266 0.16 27.59 -6.27
C GLY A 266 1.03 28.39 -7.24
N ALA A 267 2.34 28.26 -7.13
CA ALA A 267 3.29 28.95 -8.00
C ALA A 267 3.53 28.13 -9.29
N PRO A 268 3.80 28.81 -10.42
CA PRO A 268 4.24 28.13 -11.62
C PRO A 268 5.55 27.40 -11.31
N VAL A 269 5.54 26.10 -11.56
CA VAL A 269 6.78 25.32 -11.64
C VAL A 269 7.42 25.74 -12.95
N PRO A 270 8.66 26.25 -12.95
CA PRO A 270 9.40 26.42 -14.20
C PRO A 270 9.42 25.04 -14.85
N ASP A 271 8.73 24.89 -15.98
CA ASP A 271 8.78 23.64 -16.74
C ASP A 271 10.25 23.30 -16.87
N ALA A 272 10.65 22.13 -16.35
CA ALA A 272 11.87 21.52 -16.84
C ALA A 272 11.70 21.55 -18.35
N ALA A 273 12.57 22.30 -19.06
CA ALA A 273 12.53 22.42 -20.52
C ALA A 273 12.15 21.05 -21.04
N PRO A 274 11.01 20.90 -21.74
CA PRO A 274 10.29 19.64 -21.82
C PRO A 274 11.29 18.56 -22.15
N ALA A 275 11.58 17.70 -21.16
CA ALA A 275 12.38 16.53 -21.41
C ALA A 275 11.63 15.83 -22.52
N ALA A 276 12.19 15.85 -23.73
CA ALA A 276 11.56 15.27 -24.90
C ALA A 276 11.03 13.91 -24.46
N PRO A 277 9.71 13.65 -24.55
CA PRO A 277 9.09 12.54 -23.85
C PRO A 277 9.90 11.28 -24.15
N GLY A 278 10.52 10.73 -23.10
CA GLY A 278 11.19 9.45 -23.21
C GLY A 278 10.18 8.40 -23.65
N PRO A 279 10.60 7.35 -24.35
CA PRO A 279 9.70 6.28 -24.76
C PRO A 279 8.98 5.74 -23.52
N THR A 280 7.65 5.72 -23.58
CA THR A 280 6.80 5.17 -22.54
C THR A 280 7.01 3.65 -22.45
N ALA A 281 6.54 3.03 -21.37
CA ALA A 281 6.53 1.56 -21.27
C ALA A 281 5.78 0.88 -22.44
N ALA A 282 4.76 1.57 -22.99
CA ALA A 282 4.05 1.11 -24.18
C ALA A 282 4.92 1.20 -25.45
N ASP A 283 5.71 2.26 -25.59
CA ASP A 283 6.65 2.42 -26.72
C ASP A 283 7.77 1.39 -26.67
N ALA A 284 8.27 1.06 -25.47
CA ALA A 284 9.26 0.01 -25.26
C ALA A 284 8.71 -1.39 -25.63
N ALA A 285 7.46 -1.69 -25.26
CA ALA A 285 6.81 -2.95 -25.62
C ALA A 285 6.55 -3.04 -27.13
N ALA A 286 6.15 -1.94 -27.77
CA ALA A 286 5.97 -1.88 -29.22
C ALA A 286 7.29 -2.08 -29.97
N ALA A 287 8.39 -1.49 -29.48
CA ALA A 287 9.72 -1.65 -30.07
C ALA A 287 10.28 -3.08 -29.94
N GLN A 288 9.91 -3.81 -28.89
CA GLN A 288 10.27 -5.23 -28.70
C GLN A 288 9.55 -6.15 -29.69
N ALA A 289 8.35 -5.77 -30.14
CA ALA A 289 7.57 -6.52 -31.12
C ALA A 289 7.99 -6.28 -32.59
N MET A 290 8.82 -5.27 -32.86
CA MET A 290 9.32 -4.95 -34.21
C MET A 290 10.48 -5.87 -34.65
N SER A 291 10.64 -6.03 -35.96
CA SER A 291 11.84 -6.66 -36.52
C SER A 291 13.11 -5.85 -36.21
N PRO A 292 14.29 -6.47 -36.19
CA PRO A 292 15.55 -5.77 -35.96
C PRO A 292 15.78 -4.60 -36.94
N GLU A 293 15.40 -4.75 -38.20
CA GLU A 293 15.58 -3.74 -39.25
C GLU A 293 14.62 -2.55 -39.06
N GLU A 294 13.36 -2.80 -38.73
CA GLU A 294 12.38 -1.74 -38.43
C GLU A 294 12.78 -0.96 -37.18
N ARG A 295 13.27 -1.66 -36.15
CA ARG A 295 13.78 -1.04 -34.93
C ARG A 295 14.98 -0.14 -35.24
N GLN A 296 15.91 -0.60 -36.07
CA GLN A 296 17.07 0.20 -36.49
C GLN A 296 16.63 1.46 -37.25
N SER A 297 15.70 1.35 -38.21
CA SER A 297 15.17 2.50 -38.95
C SER A 297 14.43 3.49 -38.04
N MET A 298 13.69 2.98 -37.04
CA MET A 298 13.03 3.82 -36.05
C MET A 298 14.04 4.60 -35.20
N ILE A 299 15.09 3.92 -34.71
CA ILE A 299 16.17 4.54 -33.91
C ILE A 299 16.86 5.64 -34.74
N GLU A 300 17.23 5.34 -35.98
CA GLU A 300 17.87 6.34 -36.86
C GLU A 300 16.97 7.57 -37.09
N GLY A 301 15.67 7.36 -37.32
CA GLY A 301 14.71 8.45 -37.44
C GLY A 301 14.58 9.28 -36.16
N MET A 302 14.64 8.66 -34.98
CA MET A 302 14.62 9.36 -33.69
C MET A 302 15.89 10.21 -33.51
N VAL A 303 17.07 9.67 -33.82
CA VAL A 303 18.33 10.40 -33.73
C VAL A 303 18.37 11.57 -34.71
N THR A 304 17.87 11.40 -35.95
CA THR A 304 17.78 12.50 -36.92
C THR A 304 16.86 13.62 -36.43
N ARG A 305 15.68 13.31 -35.88
CA ARG A 305 14.79 14.35 -35.30
C ARG A 305 15.45 15.09 -34.15
N LEU A 306 16.18 14.38 -33.29
CA LEU A 306 16.94 15.00 -32.21
C LEU A 306 18.03 15.95 -32.76
N ALA A 307 18.77 15.52 -33.78
CA ALA A 307 19.80 16.34 -34.43
C ALA A 307 19.22 17.62 -35.05
N GLU A 308 18.08 17.53 -35.76
CA GLU A 308 17.43 18.71 -36.35
C GLU A 308 16.94 19.69 -35.28
N ARG A 309 16.31 19.20 -34.20
CA ARG A 309 15.87 20.03 -33.07
C ARG A 309 17.03 20.78 -32.43
N LEU A 310 18.19 20.15 -32.29
CA LEU A 310 19.38 20.76 -31.68
C LEU A 310 20.02 21.84 -32.55
N LYS A 311 19.72 21.89 -33.86
CA LYS A 311 20.08 23.05 -34.69
C LYS A 311 19.28 24.30 -34.29
N GLU A 312 18.02 24.12 -33.88
CA GLU A 312 17.15 25.20 -33.41
C GLU A 312 17.40 25.56 -31.94
N GLN A 313 17.93 24.61 -31.15
CA GLN A 313 18.25 24.77 -29.73
C GLN A 313 19.74 24.49 -29.47
N PRO A 314 20.65 25.37 -29.92
CA PRO A 314 22.09 25.13 -29.86
C PRO A 314 22.66 25.11 -28.44
N ASP A 315 21.95 25.67 -27.46
CA ASP A 315 22.40 25.75 -26.06
C ASP A 315 21.95 24.55 -25.20
N ASP A 316 21.26 23.56 -25.78
CA ASP A 316 20.81 22.33 -25.09
C ASP A 316 21.97 21.34 -24.90
N LEU A 317 22.78 21.55 -23.85
CA LEU A 317 23.92 20.69 -23.50
C LEU A 317 23.51 19.22 -23.36
N ASP A 318 22.43 18.94 -22.64
CA ASP A 318 21.94 17.57 -22.42
C ASP A 318 21.52 16.90 -23.71
N GLY A 319 20.89 17.65 -24.61
CA GLY A 319 20.55 17.22 -25.95
C GLY A 319 21.78 16.84 -26.77
N TRP A 320 22.82 17.69 -26.78
CA TRP A 320 24.08 17.38 -27.47
C TRP A 320 24.78 16.14 -26.91
N LEU A 321 24.80 15.97 -25.59
CA LEU A 321 25.37 14.79 -24.93
C LEU A 321 24.61 13.50 -25.28
N ARG A 322 23.27 13.57 -25.32
CA ARG A 322 22.41 12.44 -25.74
C ARG A 322 22.63 12.10 -27.21
N LEU A 323 22.70 13.11 -28.08
CA LEU A 323 22.95 12.92 -29.51
C LEU A 323 24.31 12.27 -29.76
N ALA A 324 25.35 12.72 -29.07
CA ALA A 324 26.70 12.19 -29.22
C ALA A 324 26.78 10.70 -28.83
N ARG A 325 26.21 10.32 -27.67
CA ARG A 325 26.12 8.91 -27.25
C ARG A 325 25.29 8.06 -28.21
N ALA A 326 24.21 8.61 -28.76
CA ALA A 326 23.39 7.90 -29.73
C ALA A 326 24.17 7.61 -31.02
N TYR A 327 24.94 8.57 -31.53
CA TYR A 327 25.82 8.35 -32.68
C TYR A 327 26.97 7.36 -32.38
N ASP A 328 27.51 7.36 -31.16
CA ASP A 328 28.51 6.38 -30.72
C ASP A 328 27.97 4.94 -30.77
N VAL A 329 26.74 4.72 -30.31
CA VAL A 329 26.08 3.40 -30.36
C VAL A 329 25.78 3.00 -31.81
N LEU A 330 25.40 3.95 -32.65
CA LEU A 330 25.13 3.73 -34.07
C LEU A 330 26.39 3.58 -34.94
N GLY A 331 27.58 3.72 -34.35
CA GLY A 331 28.85 3.65 -35.09
C GLY A 331 29.09 4.84 -36.04
N LYS A 332 28.34 5.92 -35.91
CA LYS A 332 28.45 7.15 -36.72
C LYS A 332 29.52 8.07 -36.12
N ALA A 333 30.77 7.62 -36.20
CA ALA A 333 31.91 8.27 -35.54
C ALA A 333 32.10 9.76 -35.92
N PRO A 334 32.00 10.17 -37.21
CA PRO A 334 32.11 11.59 -37.58
C PRO A 334 31.03 12.47 -36.91
N GLU A 335 29.78 12.00 -36.89
CA GLU A 335 28.65 12.70 -36.30
C GLU A 335 28.72 12.72 -34.77
N ALA A 336 29.21 11.65 -34.15
CA ALA A 336 29.48 11.60 -32.72
C ALA A 336 30.51 12.67 -32.32
N VAL A 337 31.62 12.79 -33.06
CA VAL A 337 32.65 13.82 -32.82
C VAL A 337 32.04 15.22 -32.89
N ALA A 338 31.26 15.52 -33.93
CA ALA A 338 30.62 16.83 -34.07
C ALA A 338 29.67 17.16 -32.91
N ALA A 339 28.88 16.18 -32.44
CA ALA A 339 27.98 16.37 -31.31
C ALA A 339 28.74 16.54 -29.97
N TRP A 340 29.82 15.78 -29.76
CA TRP A 340 30.71 15.94 -28.60
C TRP A 340 31.41 17.30 -28.59
N GLU A 341 31.81 17.82 -29.76
CA GLU A 341 32.40 19.17 -29.87
C GLU A 341 31.39 20.27 -29.52
N LYS A 342 30.12 20.12 -29.90
CA LYS A 342 29.05 21.04 -29.48
C LYS A 342 28.84 21.01 -27.97
N ALA A 343 28.83 19.84 -27.36
CA ALA A 343 28.75 19.71 -25.90
C ALA A 343 29.97 20.32 -25.20
N ALA A 344 31.18 20.10 -25.72
CA ALA A 344 32.42 20.65 -25.18
C ALA A 344 32.47 22.18 -25.29
N ALA A 345 31.88 22.77 -26.33
CA ALA A 345 31.77 24.22 -26.47
C ALA A 345 30.86 24.86 -25.40
N LEU A 346 29.81 24.14 -24.96
CA LEU A 346 28.90 24.60 -23.91
C LEU A 346 29.46 24.38 -22.49
N LYS A 347 30.29 23.34 -22.28
CA LYS A 347 30.92 23.05 -20.99
C LYS A 347 32.36 22.53 -21.16
N PRO A 348 33.34 23.42 -21.39
CA PRO A 348 34.72 23.04 -21.73
C PRO A 348 35.48 22.30 -20.63
N ASP A 349 35.16 22.57 -19.37
CA ASP A 349 35.88 22.04 -18.20
C ASP A 349 35.31 20.70 -17.68
N ASP A 350 34.37 20.09 -18.42
CA ASP A 350 33.79 18.81 -18.03
C ASP A 350 34.65 17.62 -18.51
N PRO A 351 35.31 16.88 -17.61
CA PRO A 351 36.19 15.78 -17.99
C PRO A 351 35.47 14.66 -18.73
N ALA A 352 34.18 14.41 -18.42
CA ALA A 352 33.41 13.35 -19.07
C ALA A 352 33.13 13.66 -20.54
N ILE A 353 32.99 14.95 -20.89
CA ILE A 353 32.81 15.39 -22.28
C ILE A 353 34.12 15.26 -23.05
N GLY A 354 35.24 15.63 -22.44
CA GLY A 354 36.57 15.46 -23.01
C GLY A 354 36.91 14.00 -23.33
N GLU A 355 36.59 13.10 -22.40
CA GLU A 355 36.76 11.64 -22.59
C GLU A 355 35.87 11.11 -23.72
N GLY A 356 34.59 11.52 -23.77
CA GLY A 356 33.67 11.13 -24.83
C GLY A 356 34.14 11.58 -26.21
N LEU A 357 34.61 12.82 -26.33
CA LEU A 357 35.17 13.36 -27.57
C LEU A 357 36.43 12.60 -28.02
N ALA A 358 37.35 12.30 -27.09
CA ALA A 358 38.55 11.55 -27.38
C ALA A 358 38.23 10.12 -27.86
N ALA A 359 37.28 9.46 -27.19
CA ALA A 359 36.82 8.12 -27.56
C ALA A 359 36.15 8.10 -28.95
N ALA A 360 35.33 9.11 -29.27
CA ALA A 360 34.72 9.24 -30.60
C ALA A 360 35.76 9.47 -31.70
N ARG A 361 36.77 10.32 -31.45
CA ARG A 361 37.87 10.58 -32.39
C ARG A 361 38.72 9.33 -32.66
N ALA A 362 38.95 8.50 -31.64
CA ALA A 362 39.71 7.26 -31.79
C ALA A 362 39.03 6.24 -32.73
N LYS A 363 37.72 6.35 -32.94
CA LYS A 363 36.93 5.50 -33.86
C LYS A 363 36.91 6.01 -35.30
N LEU A 364 37.50 7.16 -35.59
CA LEU A 364 37.60 7.65 -36.97
C LEU A 364 38.58 6.78 -37.77
N PRO A 365 38.29 6.49 -39.05
CA PRO A 365 39.22 5.75 -39.90
C PRO A 365 40.52 6.54 -40.06
N VAL A 366 41.65 5.89 -39.77
CA VAL A 366 42.99 6.43 -40.03
C VAL A 366 43.13 6.55 -41.56
N LYS A 367 43.37 7.77 -42.04
CA LYS A 367 43.62 8.03 -43.47
C LYS A 367 44.98 7.53 -43.91
#